data_AF-A0A6A5QDM1-F1
#
_entry.id   AF-A0A6A5QDM1-F1
#
_cell.length_a   1.000
_cell.length_b   1.000
_cell.length_c   1.000
_cell.angle_alpha   90.00
_cell.angle_beta   90.00
_cell.angle_gamma   90.00
#
_symmetry.space_group_name_H-M   'P 1'
#
loop_
_entity.id
_entity.type
_entity.pdbx_description
1 polymer ?
#
loop_
_entity_poly.entity_id
_entity_poly.type
_entity_poly.pdbx_seq_one_letter_code
_entity_poly.pdbx_strand_id
1 'polypeptide(L)'
;MPPPPRPSARRAQAPPSRPRPPSAGARRAGSASDSERDPVLRRKVGDLTRKLESMTVKYDTLKQAASSGKEANFEQLKTKTEQTAKDQDAVIKALKQQITELQSRTSDLASIKKELATLSKDNARLAADKKKLTDSLNTAQNESKTLSNKLAAARSSTQPEPKTVPGSAAKPRPNGLVLAGTAEAAKEAQLAKQKVDLYSDLTNLVILGMKRSDDEEDVYDCLQTGRNGTLHFHLTVASNSDSAYEDVEFVYQPLLNEQRDKELLDLLPDYLTEEICFPRGQAPRFYCKVVDSMSKKIVLEDED
;
A
#
# COMPACT_ATOMS: atom_id res chain seq x y z
N MET A 1 28.64 25.05 -31.78
CA MET A 1 30.04 25.19 -32.22
C MET A 1 30.94 24.46 -31.23
N PRO A 2 31.61 23.38 -31.64
CA PRO A 2 32.50 22.61 -30.77
C PRO A 2 33.93 23.18 -30.78
N PRO A 3 34.70 23.11 -29.67
CA PRO A 3 36.11 23.50 -29.65
C PRO A 3 37.01 22.41 -30.26
N PRO A 4 38.18 22.78 -30.83
CA PRO A 4 39.06 21.89 -31.58
C PRO A 4 39.93 20.98 -30.68
N PRO A 5 40.39 19.81 -31.18
CA PRO A 5 41.24 18.90 -30.41
C PRO A 5 42.68 19.41 -30.35
N ARG A 6 43.31 19.31 -29.17
CA ARG A 6 44.74 19.62 -28.98
C ARG A 6 45.62 18.38 -29.20
N PRO A 7 46.84 18.56 -29.75
CA PRO A 7 47.68 17.48 -30.22
C PRO A 7 48.40 16.73 -29.08
N SER A 8 48.44 15.39 -29.24
CA SER A 8 49.30 14.47 -28.49
C SER A 8 50.77 14.71 -28.84
N ALA A 9 51.59 14.98 -27.83
CA ALA A 9 53.05 15.00 -27.95
C ALA A 9 53.68 14.02 -26.95
N ARG A 10 53.82 12.78 -27.43
CA ARG A 10 55.00 11.89 -27.36
C ARG A 10 55.88 11.98 -26.09
N ARG A 11 55.57 11.09 -25.14
CA ARG A 11 56.47 10.66 -24.05
C ARG A 11 57.70 9.95 -24.64
N ALA A 12 58.88 10.54 -24.51
CA ALA A 12 60.13 9.88 -24.82
C ALA A 12 60.42 8.79 -23.77
N GLN A 13 60.63 7.57 -24.25
CA GLN A 13 61.03 6.41 -23.45
C GLN A 13 62.52 6.52 -23.11
N ALA A 14 62.86 6.42 -21.83
CA ALA A 14 64.23 6.25 -21.37
C ALA A 14 64.62 4.75 -21.44
N PRO A 15 65.78 4.38 -21.99
CA PRO A 15 66.24 2.99 -21.99
C PRO A 15 66.86 2.56 -20.65
N PRO A 16 66.76 1.27 -20.25
CA PRO A 16 67.38 0.75 -19.04
C PRO A 16 68.74 0.10 -19.33
N SER A 17 69.77 0.43 -18.53
CA SER A 17 71.02 -0.35 -18.38
C SER A 17 71.87 0.35 -17.29
N ARG A 18 72.63 -0.27 -16.38
CA ARG A 18 72.98 -1.64 -15.95
C ARG A 18 73.64 -1.43 -14.55
N PRO A 19 73.55 -2.35 -13.57
CA PRO A 19 74.19 -2.17 -12.27
C PRO A 19 75.71 -2.34 -12.38
N ARG A 20 76.46 -1.42 -11.76
CA ARG A 20 77.93 -1.46 -11.70
C ARG A 20 78.35 -2.05 -10.33
N PRO A 21 79.18 -3.11 -10.29
CA PRO A 21 79.58 -3.76 -9.03
C PRO A 21 80.60 -2.93 -8.22
N PRO A 22 80.72 -3.15 -6.90
CA PRO A 22 81.60 -2.40 -6.04
C PRO A 22 83.06 -2.86 -6.21
N SER A 23 83.96 -1.95 -6.56
CA SER A 23 85.39 -2.20 -6.48
C SER A 23 85.88 -1.91 -5.06
N ALA A 24 86.14 -2.97 -4.32
CA ALA A 24 86.97 -2.92 -3.13
C ALA A 24 88.43 -2.63 -3.50
N GLY A 25 89.09 -1.82 -2.67
CA GLY A 25 90.54 -1.77 -2.57
C GLY A 25 91.21 -0.54 -3.18
N ALA A 26 91.57 0.44 -2.35
CA ALA A 26 92.98 0.65 -2.01
C ALA A 26 93.19 1.94 -1.19
N ARG A 27 93.74 1.74 0.02
CA ARG A 27 94.83 2.51 0.62
C ARG A 27 94.53 3.93 1.13
N ARG A 28 94.51 3.99 2.48
CA ARG A 28 95.29 4.91 3.32
C ARG A 28 96.01 6.03 2.56
N ALA A 29 95.50 7.24 2.71
CA ALA A 29 96.30 8.42 2.97
C ALA A 29 95.47 9.31 3.89
N GLY A 30 95.76 9.24 5.19
CA GLY A 30 95.32 10.27 6.12
C GLY A 30 96.02 11.56 5.72
N SER A 31 95.29 12.43 5.01
CA SER A 31 95.72 13.79 4.77
C SER A 31 95.54 14.55 6.08
N ALA A 32 96.53 14.43 6.95
CA ALA A 32 96.73 15.30 8.09
C ALA A 32 97.18 16.68 7.58
N SER A 33 96.20 17.48 7.13
CA SER A 33 96.35 18.91 6.89
C SER A 33 95.08 19.64 7.35
N ASP A 34 94.65 19.35 8.58
CA ASP A 34 93.52 20.03 9.25
C ASP A 34 93.94 20.69 10.58
N SER A 35 95.25 20.84 10.82
CA SER A 35 95.79 21.46 12.05
C SER A 35 95.99 22.98 11.95
N GLU A 36 95.82 23.58 10.77
CA GLU A 36 96.00 25.02 10.54
C GLU A 36 94.79 25.71 9.88
N ARG A 37 93.62 25.06 9.82
CA ARG A 37 92.38 25.76 9.51
C ARG A 37 91.85 26.41 10.79
N ASP A 38 92.01 27.73 10.86
CA ASP A 38 91.47 28.60 11.90
C ASP A 38 90.14 28.06 12.46
N PRO A 39 90.07 27.70 13.76
CA PRO A 39 88.87 27.13 14.40
C PRO A 39 87.62 27.99 14.19
N VAL A 40 87.81 29.31 14.05
CA VAL A 40 86.74 30.26 13.77
C VAL A 40 86.15 30.06 12.37
N LEU A 41 86.98 29.76 11.36
CA LEU A 41 86.53 29.46 10.00
C LEU A 41 85.74 28.15 9.95
N ARG A 42 86.19 27.11 10.66
CA ARG A 42 85.48 25.83 10.72
C ARG A 42 84.10 25.98 11.37
N ARG A 43 84.00 26.76 12.45
CA ARG A 43 82.72 27.10 13.09
C ARG A 43 81.82 27.89 12.14
N LYS A 44 82.35 28.90 11.44
CA LYS A 44 81.60 29.68 10.44
C LYS A 44 81.09 28.81 9.29
N VAL A 45 81.89 27.88 8.78
CA VAL A 45 81.46 26.94 7.75
C VAL A 45 80.33 26.03 8.26
N GLY A 46 80.47 25.46 9.47
CA GLY A 46 79.41 24.66 10.07
C GLY A 46 78.13 25.45 10.37
N ASP A 47 78.24 26.72 10.74
CA ASP A 47 77.09 27.63 10.92
C ASP A 47 76.44 27.98 9.58
N LEU A 48 77.22 28.18 8.51
CA LEU A 48 76.70 28.42 7.15
C LEU A 48 76.04 27.17 6.57
N THR A 49 76.62 25.99 6.76
CA THR A 49 76.02 24.71 6.37
C THR A 49 74.68 24.50 7.08
N ARG A 50 74.62 24.71 8.40
CA ARG A 50 73.37 24.63 9.16
C ARG A 50 72.33 25.66 8.70
N LYS A 51 72.75 26.88 8.36
CA LYS A 51 71.84 27.90 7.79
C LYS A 51 71.32 27.48 6.41
N LEU A 52 72.17 26.92 5.56
CA LEU A 52 71.79 26.45 4.23
C LEU A 52 70.79 25.29 4.35
N GLU A 53 71.09 24.29 5.18
CA GLU A 53 70.18 23.17 5.47
C GLU A 53 68.84 23.66 6.05
N SER A 54 68.88 24.59 7.01
CA SER A 54 67.66 25.20 7.56
C SER A 54 66.83 25.94 6.51
N MET A 55 67.50 26.62 5.57
CA MET A 55 66.82 27.31 4.46
C MET A 55 66.24 26.32 3.44
N THR A 56 66.95 25.23 3.14
CA THR A 56 66.44 24.16 2.26
C THR A 56 65.20 23.51 2.86
N VAL A 57 65.23 23.13 4.15
CA VAL A 57 64.07 22.55 4.83
C VAL A 57 62.87 23.51 4.82
N LYS A 58 63.08 24.81 5.07
CA LYS A 58 62.00 25.81 5.00
C LYS A 58 61.44 25.97 3.59
N TYR A 59 62.30 25.97 2.58
CA TYR A 59 61.87 26.05 1.18
C TYR A 59 61.05 24.82 0.77
N ASP A 60 61.52 23.62 1.12
CA ASP A 60 60.80 22.38 0.82
C ASP A 60 59.47 22.30 1.57
N THR A 61 59.44 22.72 2.84
CA THR A 61 58.21 22.81 3.62
C THR A 61 57.21 23.78 2.99
N LEU A 62 57.67 24.96 2.57
CA LEU A 62 56.80 25.97 1.94
C LEU A 62 56.29 25.48 0.58
N LYS A 63 57.15 24.81 -0.20
CA LYS A 63 56.80 24.22 -1.49
C LYS A 63 55.79 23.08 -1.34
N GLN A 64 55.95 22.22 -0.33
CA GLN A 64 55.02 21.15 -0.03
C GLN A 64 53.67 21.70 0.47
N ALA A 65 53.67 22.70 1.36
CA ALA A 65 52.45 23.36 1.81
C ALA A 65 51.69 24.04 0.65
N ALA A 66 52.42 24.70 -0.26
CA ALA A 66 51.84 25.37 -1.43
C ALA A 66 51.29 24.40 -2.49
N SER A 67 51.84 23.19 -2.61
CA SER A 67 51.35 22.15 -3.53
C SER A 67 50.17 21.39 -2.92
N SER A 68 50.32 20.92 -1.69
CA SER A 68 49.30 20.15 -0.98
C SER A 68 47.95 20.90 -0.84
N GLY A 69 47.97 22.20 -0.54
CA GLY A 69 46.73 22.98 -0.44
C GLY A 69 45.98 23.13 -1.77
N LYS A 70 46.72 23.25 -2.89
CA LYS A 70 46.12 23.37 -4.22
C LYS A 70 45.55 22.03 -4.70
N GLU A 71 46.27 20.94 -4.45
CA GLU A 71 45.85 19.58 -4.80
C GLU A 71 44.58 19.20 -4.03
N ALA A 72 44.54 19.46 -2.71
CA ALA A 72 43.36 19.19 -1.89
C ALA A 72 42.14 20.02 -2.33
N ASN A 73 42.32 21.30 -2.68
CA ASN A 73 41.22 22.13 -3.17
C ASN A 73 40.70 21.62 -4.54
N PHE A 74 41.61 21.27 -5.45
CA PHE A 74 41.26 20.71 -6.75
C PHE A 74 40.49 19.39 -6.62
N GLU A 75 40.93 18.50 -5.73
CA GLU A 75 40.26 17.23 -5.45
C GLU A 75 38.87 17.43 -4.83
N GLN A 76 38.72 18.39 -3.90
CA GLN A 76 37.42 18.77 -3.35
C GLN A 76 36.48 19.35 -4.42
N LEU A 77 36.98 20.19 -5.32
CA LEU A 77 36.16 20.77 -6.37
C LEU A 77 35.74 19.70 -7.38
N LYS A 78 36.66 18.79 -7.74
CA LYS A 78 36.39 17.66 -8.63
C LYS A 78 35.31 16.75 -8.04
N THR A 79 35.48 16.31 -6.79
CA THR A 79 34.50 15.43 -6.12
C THR A 79 33.13 16.09 -5.98
N LYS A 80 33.06 17.38 -5.61
CA LYS A 80 31.80 18.13 -5.57
C LYS A 80 31.13 18.23 -6.94
N THR A 81 31.91 18.44 -8.00
CA THR A 81 31.39 18.55 -9.38
C THR A 81 30.86 17.20 -9.86
N GLU A 82 31.60 16.11 -9.62
CA GLU A 82 31.16 14.75 -9.93
C GLU A 82 29.92 14.35 -9.14
N GLN A 83 29.84 14.70 -7.86
CA GLN A 83 28.65 14.45 -7.04
C GLN A 83 27.45 15.26 -7.54
N THR A 84 27.64 16.55 -7.83
CA THR A 84 26.58 17.40 -8.38
C THR A 84 26.06 16.86 -9.71
N ALA A 85 26.94 16.37 -10.59
CA ALA A 85 26.54 15.76 -11.85
C ALA A 85 25.71 14.48 -11.62
N LYS A 86 26.12 13.61 -10.68
CA LYS A 86 25.35 12.42 -10.31
C LYS A 86 23.99 12.76 -9.74
N ASP A 87 23.91 13.75 -8.87
CA ASP A 87 22.65 14.19 -8.25
C ASP A 87 21.70 14.77 -9.31
N GLN A 88 22.23 15.55 -10.27
CA GLN A 88 21.45 16.07 -11.41
C GLN A 88 20.93 14.94 -12.30
N ASP A 89 21.75 13.95 -12.64
CA ASP A 89 21.32 12.80 -13.43
C ASP A 89 20.25 11.97 -12.71
N ALA A 90 20.37 11.80 -11.39
CA ALA A 90 19.36 11.15 -10.57
C ALA A 90 18.02 11.90 -10.60
N VAL A 91 18.05 13.23 -10.48
CA VAL A 91 16.84 14.07 -10.59
C VAL A 91 16.23 13.98 -11.98
N ILE A 92 17.04 14.03 -13.04
CA ILE A 92 16.54 13.89 -14.43
C ILE A 92 15.89 12.52 -14.63
N LYS A 93 16.48 11.45 -14.10
CA LYS A 93 15.91 10.10 -14.18
C LYS A 93 14.58 10.03 -13.43
N ALA A 94 14.51 10.56 -12.21
CA ALA A 94 13.29 10.58 -11.41
C ALA A 94 12.17 11.37 -12.10
N LEU A 95 12.47 12.55 -12.66
CA LEU A 95 11.49 13.36 -13.39
C LEU A 95 10.99 12.65 -14.65
N LYS A 96 11.86 11.97 -15.41
CA LYS A 96 11.44 11.16 -16.56
C LYS A 96 10.51 10.02 -16.16
N GLN A 97 10.81 9.34 -15.05
CA GLN A 97 9.96 8.27 -14.52
C GLN A 97 8.58 8.82 -14.11
N GLN A 98 8.54 9.98 -13.43
CA GLN A 98 7.28 10.64 -13.09
C GLN A 98 6.46 11.04 -14.33
N ILE A 99 7.11 11.52 -15.40
CA ILE A 99 6.42 11.85 -16.66
C ILE A 99 5.81 10.60 -17.28
N THR A 100 6.54 9.49 -17.35
CA THR A 100 6.01 8.23 -17.89
C THR A 100 4.86 7.69 -17.06
N GLU A 101 4.94 7.81 -15.73
CA GLU A 101 3.87 7.41 -14.82
C GLU A 101 2.62 8.29 -15.02
N LEU A 102 2.78 9.61 -15.09
CA LEU A 102 1.67 10.53 -15.35
C LEU A 102 1.01 10.27 -16.72
N GLN A 103 1.79 9.94 -17.75
CA GLN A 103 1.27 9.56 -19.06
C GLN A 103 0.43 8.29 -18.98
N SER A 104 0.89 7.25 -18.29
CA SER A 104 0.14 6.00 -18.09
C SER A 104 -1.16 6.23 -17.30
N ARG A 105 -1.10 6.99 -16.20
CA ARG A 105 -2.30 7.35 -15.42
C ARG A 105 -3.31 8.14 -16.25
N THR A 106 -2.84 8.98 -17.18
CA THR A 106 -3.72 9.75 -18.07
C THR A 106 -4.43 8.87 -19.09
N SER A 107 -3.76 7.84 -19.64
CA SER A 107 -4.42 6.86 -20.50
C SER A 107 -5.46 6.03 -19.75
N ASP A 108 -5.17 5.64 -18.51
CA ASP A 108 -6.09 4.88 -17.67
C ASP A 108 -7.33 5.71 -17.35
N LEU A 109 -7.17 6.99 -16.99
CA LEU A 109 -8.29 7.91 -16.80
C LEU A 109 -9.18 8.05 -18.04
N ALA A 110 -8.59 8.05 -19.25
CA ALA A 110 -9.37 8.10 -20.47
C ALA A 110 -10.19 6.81 -20.68
N SER A 111 -9.60 5.64 -20.36
CA SER A 111 -10.30 4.35 -20.43
C SER A 111 -11.45 4.24 -19.43
N ILE A 112 -11.20 4.60 -18.16
CA ILE A 112 -12.21 4.60 -17.09
C ILE A 112 -13.36 5.54 -17.41
N LYS A 113 -13.08 6.73 -17.99
CA LYS A 113 -14.15 7.64 -18.44
C LYS A 113 -15.03 7.02 -19.52
N LYS A 114 -14.46 6.23 -20.43
CA LYS A 114 -15.22 5.51 -21.47
C LYS A 114 -16.09 4.42 -20.84
N GLU A 115 -15.54 3.65 -19.90
CA GLU A 115 -16.27 2.63 -19.16
C GLU A 115 -17.43 3.22 -18.34
N LEU A 116 -17.19 4.35 -17.67
CA LEU A 116 -18.21 5.08 -16.92
C LEU A 116 -19.36 5.54 -17.84
N ALA A 117 -19.03 6.03 -19.04
CA ALA A 117 -20.04 6.41 -20.03
C ALA A 117 -20.86 5.20 -20.52
N THR A 118 -20.23 4.04 -20.73
CA THR A 118 -20.94 2.80 -21.09
C THR A 118 -21.83 2.30 -19.96
N LEU A 119 -21.32 2.24 -18.73
CA LEU A 119 -22.08 1.82 -17.56
C LEU A 119 -23.25 2.77 -17.27
N SER A 120 -23.07 4.08 -17.45
CA SER A 120 -24.15 5.05 -17.33
C SER A 120 -25.26 4.80 -18.35
N LYS A 121 -24.91 4.44 -19.59
CA LYS A 121 -25.90 4.13 -20.64
C LYS A 121 -26.64 2.82 -20.34
N ASP A 122 -25.92 1.80 -19.88
CA ASP A 122 -26.51 0.51 -19.51
C ASP A 122 -27.42 0.64 -18.29
N ASN A 123 -27.03 1.45 -17.30
CA ASN A 123 -27.88 1.70 -16.14
C ASN A 123 -29.18 2.44 -16.53
N ALA A 124 -29.10 3.42 -17.45
CA ALA A 124 -30.28 4.08 -18.01
C ALA A 124 -31.20 3.10 -18.77
N ARG A 125 -30.60 2.16 -19.52
CA ARG A 125 -31.34 1.09 -20.21
C ARG A 125 -32.01 0.14 -19.23
N LEU A 126 -31.29 -0.35 -18.23
CA LEU A 126 -31.82 -1.25 -17.20
C LEU A 126 -32.94 -0.58 -16.40
N ALA A 127 -32.84 0.72 -16.11
CA ALA A 127 -33.91 1.48 -15.48
C ALA A 127 -35.17 1.53 -16.37
N ALA A 128 -35.02 1.75 -17.67
CA ALA A 128 -36.13 1.74 -18.61
C ALA A 128 -36.78 0.35 -18.72
N ASP A 129 -35.97 -0.71 -18.76
CA ASP A 129 -36.46 -2.10 -18.83
C ASP A 129 -37.15 -2.51 -17.52
N LYS A 130 -36.63 -2.11 -16.35
CA LYS A 130 -37.32 -2.28 -15.07
C LYS A 130 -38.68 -1.60 -15.06
N LYS A 131 -38.78 -0.37 -15.59
CA LYS A 131 -40.07 0.33 -15.68
C LYS A 131 -41.06 -0.45 -16.56
N LYS A 132 -40.63 -0.87 -17.76
CA LYS A 132 -41.47 -1.67 -18.66
C LYS A 132 -41.94 -2.98 -18.05
N LEU A 133 -41.05 -3.71 -17.36
CA LEU A 133 -41.40 -4.96 -16.69
C LEU A 133 -42.38 -4.72 -15.53
N THR A 134 -42.20 -3.62 -14.79
CA THR A 134 -43.13 -3.23 -13.72
C THR A 134 -44.52 -2.91 -14.27
N ASP A 135 -44.59 -2.16 -15.38
CA ASP A 135 -45.86 -1.87 -16.07
C ASP A 135 -46.52 -3.16 -16.56
N SER A 136 -45.75 -4.07 -17.16
CA SER A 136 -46.25 -5.39 -17.60
C SER A 136 -46.70 -6.29 -16.45
N LEU A 137 -46.04 -6.23 -15.29
CA LEU A 137 -46.44 -6.97 -14.10
C LEU A 137 -47.77 -6.44 -13.57
N ASN A 138 -47.95 -5.12 -13.55
CA ASN A 138 -49.19 -4.48 -13.10
C ASN A 138 -50.36 -4.81 -14.03
N THR A 139 -50.17 -4.83 -15.34
CA THR A 139 -51.21 -5.25 -16.29
C THR A 139 -51.60 -6.71 -16.06
N ALA A 140 -50.63 -7.62 -15.95
CA ALA A 140 -50.88 -9.04 -15.68
C ALA A 140 -51.60 -9.27 -14.34
N GLN A 141 -51.23 -8.53 -13.28
CA GLN A 141 -51.94 -8.61 -11.99
C GLN A 141 -53.39 -8.14 -12.10
N ASN A 142 -53.66 -7.06 -12.84
CA ASN A 142 -55.02 -6.55 -13.03
C ASN A 142 -55.88 -7.50 -13.86
N GLU A 143 -55.30 -8.11 -14.89
CA GLU A 143 -55.96 -9.15 -15.68
C GLU A 143 -56.27 -10.38 -14.83
N SER A 144 -55.32 -10.87 -14.04
CA SER A 144 -55.54 -12.01 -13.14
C SER A 144 -56.64 -11.72 -12.12
N LYS A 145 -56.67 -10.51 -11.53
CA LYS A 145 -57.76 -10.08 -10.62
C LYS A 145 -59.11 -10.07 -11.35
N THR A 146 -59.14 -9.55 -12.57
CA THR A 146 -60.35 -9.50 -13.40
C THR A 146 -60.86 -10.90 -13.74
N LEU A 147 -59.97 -11.81 -14.14
CA LEU A 147 -60.30 -13.20 -14.43
C LEU A 147 -60.77 -13.93 -13.17
N SER A 148 -60.12 -13.73 -12.03
CA SER A 148 -60.55 -14.28 -10.74
C SER A 148 -61.96 -13.80 -10.36
N ASN A 149 -62.25 -12.52 -10.54
CA ASN A 149 -63.59 -11.97 -10.28
C ASN A 149 -64.64 -12.56 -11.24
N LYS A 150 -64.33 -12.68 -12.54
CA LYS A 150 -65.21 -13.33 -13.52
C LYS A 150 -65.46 -14.80 -13.17
N LEU A 151 -64.44 -15.51 -12.71
CA LEU A 151 -64.53 -16.92 -12.33
C LEU A 151 -65.42 -17.08 -11.08
N ALA A 152 -65.25 -16.22 -10.07
CA ALA A 152 -66.12 -16.19 -8.89
C ALA A 152 -67.59 -15.88 -9.27
N ALA A 153 -67.83 -14.92 -10.17
CA ALA A 153 -69.17 -14.61 -10.67
C ALA A 153 -69.80 -15.78 -11.46
N ALA A 154 -69.02 -16.47 -12.31
CA ALA A 154 -69.48 -17.64 -13.05
C ALA A 154 -69.83 -18.82 -12.12
N ARG A 155 -69.01 -19.06 -11.08
CA ARG A 155 -69.31 -20.04 -10.02
C ARG A 155 -70.56 -19.68 -9.21
N SER A 156 -70.87 -18.40 -9.07
CA SER A 156 -72.09 -17.93 -8.38
C SER A 156 -73.35 -18.02 -9.26
N SER A 157 -73.18 -17.97 -10.59
CA SER A 157 -74.25 -18.07 -11.59
C SER A 157 -74.66 -19.52 -11.90
N THR A 158 -73.77 -20.48 -11.65
CA THR A 158 -74.04 -21.92 -11.81
C THR A 158 -74.46 -22.57 -10.49
N GLN A 159 -75.66 -22.23 -10.01
CA GLN A 159 -76.46 -23.07 -9.10
C GLN A 159 -77.96 -22.74 -9.23
N PRO A 160 -78.79 -23.69 -9.69
CA PRO A 160 -80.20 -23.74 -9.34
C PRO A 160 -80.38 -24.76 -8.21
N GLU A 161 -80.66 -24.31 -6.98
CA GLU A 161 -81.43 -25.06 -5.98
C GLU A 161 -81.94 -24.04 -4.93
N PRO A 162 -83.27 -23.88 -4.74
CA PRO A 162 -83.83 -22.80 -3.93
C PRO A 162 -84.15 -23.29 -2.52
N LYS A 163 -83.43 -22.80 -1.50
CA LYS A 163 -83.94 -22.73 -0.12
C LYS A 163 -83.52 -21.43 0.58
N THR A 164 -84.40 -20.44 0.45
CA THR A 164 -84.84 -19.48 1.47
C THR A 164 -84.00 -19.38 2.77
N VAL A 165 -83.32 -18.24 3.00
CA VAL A 165 -83.47 -17.38 4.21
C VAL A 165 -82.88 -15.97 3.93
N PRO A 166 -83.57 -14.84 4.25
CA PRO A 166 -83.02 -13.48 4.14
C PRO A 166 -82.40 -13.00 5.46
N GLY A 167 -81.18 -12.44 5.45
CA GLY A 167 -80.61 -11.82 6.65
C GLY A 167 -79.23 -11.19 6.49
N SER A 168 -79.17 -9.87 6.75
CA SER A 168 -78.07 -9.14 7.41
C SER A 168 -76.88 -8.62 6.59
N ALA A 169 -77.02 -7.36 6.18
CA ALA A 169 -76.11 -6.24 6.47
C ALA A 169 -74.57 -6.50 6.43
N ALA A 170 -73.98 -6.48 5.23
CA ALA A 170 -72.54 -6.25 5.07
C ALA A 170 -72.26 -4.74 5.03
N LYS A 171 -71.80 -4.20 6.16
CA LYS A 171 -71.38 -2.81 6.35
C LYS A 171 -70.03 -2.58 5.65
N PRO A 172 -69.89 -1.63 4.70
CA PRO A 172 -68.59 -1.28 4.15
C PRO A 172 -67.81 -0.51 5.23
N ARG A 173 -66.64 -1.02 5.61
CA ARG A 173 -65.68 -0.25 6.43
C ARG A 173 -64.91 0.67 5.49
N PRO A 174 -65.01 2.01 5.61
CA PRO A 174 -63.91 2.87 5.20
C PRO A 174 -62.87 2.80 6.30
N ASN A 175 -61.59 2.72 5.95
CA ASN A 175 -60.51 3.39 6.67
C ASN A 175 -59.20 3.10 5.93
N GLY A 176 -58.94 3.95 4.94
CA GLY A 176 -57.56 4.35 4.67
C GLY A 176 -57.01 5.00 5.93
N LEU A 177 -56.36 4.20 6.76
CA LEU A 177 -55.38 4.70 7.70
C LEU A 177 -54.03 4.50 7.00
N VAL A 178 -53.60 5.53 6.26
CA VAL A 178 -52.19 5.66 5.91
C VAL A 178 -51.47 5.82 7.24
N LEU A 179 -50.87 4.73 7.70
CA LEU A 179 -50.13 4.62 8.94
C LEU A 179 -49.00 5.65 8.97
N ALA A 180 -49.19 6.69 9.79
CA ALA A 180 -48.16 7.67 10.13
C ALA A 180 -46.89 7.05 10.76
N GLY A 181 -46.93 5.77 11.18
CA GLY A 181 -45.77 5.04 11.71
C GLY A 181 -44.79 4.52 10.65
N THR A 182 -45.15 4.50 9.36
CA THR A 182 -44.26 3.98 8.30
C THR A 182 -43.11 4.94 7.97
N ALA A 183 -43.35 6.25 8.06
CA ALA A 183 -42.35 7.28 7.78
C ALA A 183 -41.29 7.40 8.89
N GLU A 184 -41.70 7.20 10.15
CA GLU A 184 -40.79 7.24 11.31
C GLU A 184 -39.91 5.99 11.36
N ALA A 185 -40.50 4.80 11.18
CA ALA A 185 -39.76 3.55 11.06
C ALA A 185 -38.79 3.55 9.87
N ALA A 186 -39.16 4.17 8.74
CA ALA A 186 -38.27 4.30 7.59
C ALA A 186 -37.07 5.23 7.88
N LYS A 187 -37.28 6.32 8.63
CA LYS A 187 -36.18 7.21 9.05
C LYS A 187 -35.25 6.53 10.06
N GLU A 188 -35.81 5.80 11.01
CA GLU A 188 -35.02 5.05 11.99
C GLU A 188 -34.18 3.96 11.31
N ALA A 189 -34.74 3.24 10.34
CA ALA A 189 -34.01 2.25 9.55
C ALA A 189 -32.88 2.88 8.71
N GLN A 190 -33.11 4.07 8.13
CA GLN A 190 -32.06 4.82 7.42
C GLN A 190 -30.93 5.24 8.36
N LEU A 191 -31.27 5.72 9.55
CA LEU A 191 -30.29 6.14 10.56
C LEU A 191 -29.50 4.95 11.12
N ALA A 192 -30.16 3.80 11.34
CA ALA A 192 -29.50 2.55 11.72
C ALA A 192 -28.51 2.10 10.64
N LYS A 193 -28.91 2.16 9.36
CA LYS A 193 -28.02 1.85 8.24
C LYS A 193 -26.80 2.78 8.19
N GLN A 194 -27.00 4.09 8.33
CA GLN A 194 -25.88 5.04 8.34
C GLN A 194 -24.89 4.80 9.48
N LYS A 195 -25.36 4.38 10.65
CA LYS A 195 -24.48 3.99 11.76
C LYS A 195 -23.64 2.76 11.40
N VAL A 196 -24.25 1.74 10.80
CA VAL A 196 -23.53 0.53 10.35
C VAL A 196 -22.55 0.85 9.23
N ASP A 197 -22.93 1.68 8.25
CA ASP A 197 -22.06 2.12 7.16
C ASP A 197 -20.81 2.86 7.71
N LEU A 198 -20.98 3.74 8.70
CA LEU A 198 -19.84 4.39 9.36
C LEU A 198 -18.92 3.39 10.07
N TYR A 199 -19.47 2.40 10.78
CA TYR A 199 -18.65 1.36 11.40
C TYR A 199 -17.92 0.54 10.35
N SER A 200 -18.57 0.20 9.24
CA SER A 200 -17.94 -0.47 8.09
C SER A 200 -16.75 0.35 7.56
N ASP A 201 -16.91 1.65 7.37
CA ASP A 201 -15.83 2.53 6.87
C ASP A 201 -14.64 2.62 7.85
N LEU A 202 -14.90 2.57 9.16
CA LEU A 202 -13.86 2.66 10.19
C LEU A 202 -13.14 1.33 10.45
N THR A 203 -13.84 0.21 10.30
CA THR A 203 -13.35 -1.13 10.69
C THR A 203 -12.96 -1.98 9.50
N ASN A 204 -13.41 -1.63 8.30
CA ASN A 204 -13.40 -2.48 7.11
C ASN A 204 -14.09 -3.85 7.33
N LEU A 205 -15.00 -3.92 8.30
CA LEU A 205 -15.82 -5.09 8.59
C LEU A 205 -17.24 -4.83 8.11
N VAL A 206 -17.74 -5.69 7.23
CA VAL A 206 -19.10 -5.63 6.71
C VAL A 206 -19.89 -6.84 7.23
N ILE A 207 -21.08 -6.59 7.77
CA ILE A 207 -22.04 -7.65 8.08
C ILE A 207 -22.97 -7.79 6.87
N LEU A 208 -22.82 -8.87 6.10
CA LEU A 208 -23.58 -9.14 4.87
C LEU A 208 -25.02 -9.55 5.17
N GLY A 209 -25.22 -10.29 6.26
CA GLY A 209 -26.52 -10.79 6.66
C GLY A 209 -26.51 -11.32 8.08
N MET A 210 -27.71 -11.50 8.63
CA MET A 210 -27.95 -12.16 9.90
C MET A 210 -29.01 -13.24 9.68
N LYS A 211 -28.70 -14.46 10.10
CA LYS A 211 -29.62 -15.58 10.09
C LYS A 211 -29.88 -15.99 11.53
N ARG A 212 -31.10 -15.74 12.00
CA ARG A 212 -31.59 -16.26 13.27
C ARG A 212 -32.07 -17.69 13.06
N SER A 213 -31.45 -18.63 13.75
CA SER A 213 -31.88 -20.04 13.74
C SER A 213 -33.01 -20.25 14.74
N ASP A 214 -33.75 -21.36 14.59
CA ASP A 214 -34.82 -21.75 15.51
C ASP A 214 -34.25 -22.17 16.89
N ASP A 215 -32.95 -22.47 16.96
CA ASP A 215 -32.23 -22.95 18.16
C ASP A 215 -31.71 -21.79 19.05
N GLU A 216 -32.29 -20.59 18.93
CA GLU A 216 -31.85 -19.37 19.64
C GLU A 216 -30.39 -18.97 19.33
N GLU A 217 -29.84 -19.35 18.18
CA GLU A 217 -28.51 -18.91 17.75
C GLU A 217 -28.61 -17.88 16.62
N ASP A 218 -27.88 -16.77 16.77
CA ASP A 218 -27.76 -15.72 15.78
C ASP A 218 -26.47 -15.89 15.00
N VAL A 219 -26.58 -16.26 13.71
CA VAL A 219 -25.45 -16.42 12.80
C VAL A 219 -25.26 -15.13 11.99
N TYR A 220 -24.11 -14.50 12.14
CA TYR A 220 -23.72 -13.31 11.39
C TYR A 220 -22.76 -13.68 10.27
N ASP A 221 -23.05 -13.20 9.07
CA ASP A 221 -22.17 -13.32 7.90
C ASP A 221 -21.27 -12.09 7.81
N CYS A 222 -19.97 -12.27 8.02
CA CYS A 222 -18.99 -11.21 8.19
C CYS A 222 -17.91 -11.26 7.12
N LEU A 223 -17.66 -10.11 6.50
CA LEU A 223 -16.60 -9.92 5.52
C LEU A 223 -15.64 -8.83 6.00
N GLN A 224 -14.42 -9.23 6.37
CA GLN A 224 -13.35 -8.31 6.71
C GLN A 224 -12.48 -8.05 5.48
N THR A 225 -12.33 -6.78 5.09
CA THR A 225 -11.42 -6.38 4.00
C THR A 225 -10.13 -5.80 4.56
N GLY A 226 -9.01 -6.09 3.90
CA GLY A 226 -7.69 -5.57 4.25
C GLY A 226 -6.80 -5.39 3.02
N ARG A 227 -5.52 -5.07 3.26
CA ARG A 227 -4.55 -4.91 2.17
C ARG A 227 -4.19 -6.24 1.51
N ASN A 228 -4.25 -7.33 2.29
CA ASN A 228 -3.85 -8.67 1.88
C ASN A 228 -5.02 -9.53 1.36
N GLY A 229 -6.17 -8.90 1.09
CA GLY A 229 -7.36 -9.59 0.59
C GLY A 229 -8.59 -9.41 1.49
N THR A 230 -9.50 -10.38 1.43
CA THR A 230 -10.77 -10.39 2.18
C THR A 230 -10.91 -11.69 2.96
N LEU A 231 -11.16 -11.59 4.26
CA LEU A 231 -11.48 -12.72 5.12
C LEU A 231 -12.99 -12.81 5.30
N HIS A 232 -13.57 -13.90 4.81
CA HIS A 232 -14.99 -14.20 4.94
C HIS A 232 -15.17 -15.23 6.07
N PHE A 233 -16.09 -14.98 7.00
CA PHE A 233 -16.35 -15.87 8.11
C PHE A 233 -17.78 -15.71 8.65
N HIS A 234 -18.27 -16.75 9.31
CA HIS A 234 -19.48 -16.67 10.13
C HIS A 234 -19.12 -16.48 11.60
N LEU A 235 -19.95 -15.72 12.30
CA LEU A 235 -19.88 -15.54 13.73
C LEU A 235 -21.23 -15.92 14.33
N THR A 236 -21.28 -17.02 15.07
CA THR A 236 -22.50 -17.47 15.75
C THR A 236 -22.47 -17.00 17.20
N VAL A 237 -23.57 -16.41 17.64
CA VAL A 237 -23.76 -15.94 19.01
C VAL A 237 -24.99 -16.64 19.58
N ALA A 238 -24.81 -17.37 20.68
CA ALA A 238 -25.94 -17.94 21.40
C ALA A 238 -26.78 -16.81 22.01
N SER A 239 -28.06 -16.72 21.65
CA SER A 239 -29.03 -15.78 22.21
C SER A 239 -29.54 -16.29 23.56
N ASN A 240 -28.64 -16.64 24.47
CA ASN A 240 -29.00 -17.19 25.77
C ASN A 240 -29.40 -16.05 26.72
N SER A 241 -30.71 -15.86 26.92
CA SER A 241 -31.25 -14.75 27.72
C SER A 241 -30.96 -14.82 29.23
N ASP A 242 -30.50 -15.98 29.71
CA ASP A 242 -30.24 -16.27 31.13
C ASP A 242 -28.73 -16.29 31.50
N SER A 243 -27.84 -16.11 30.52
CA SER A 243 -26.39 -16.08 30.73
C SER A 243 -25.90 -14.67 31.05
N ALA A 244 -24.90 -14.53 31.93
CA ALA A 244 -24.26 -13.24 32.14
C ALA A 244 -23.65 -12.75 30.82
N TYR A 245 -23.76 -11.44 30.54
CA TYR A 245 -23.35 -10.85 29.25
C TYR A 245 -21.92 -11.23 28.81
N GLU A 246 -21.02 -11.42 29.78
CA GLU A 246 -19.61 -11.78 29.55
C GLU A 246 -19.40 -13.27 29.23
N ASP A 247 -20.33 -14.14 29.62
CA ASP A 247 -20.26 -15.60 29.46
C ASP A 247 -20.87 -16.08 28.12
N VAL A 248 -21.41 -15.15 27.31
CA VAL A 248 -21.91 -15.47 25.97
C VAL A 248 -20.73 -15.91 25.10
N GLU A 249 -20.80 -17.13 24.58
CA GLU A 249 -19.78 -17.67 23.69
C GLU A 249 -20.03 -17.27 22.22
N PHE A 250 -18.93 -16.98 21.53
CA PHE A 250 -18.88 -16.69 20.12
C PHE A 250 -18.22 -17.88 19.42
N VAL A 251 -18.85 -18.38 18.37
CA VAL A 251 -18.28 -19.40 17.49
C VAL A 251 -17.88 -18.73 16.19
N TYR A 252 -16.59 -18.79 15.87
CA TYR A 252 -16.02 -18.30 14.62
C TYR A 252 -15.82 -19.45 13.65
N GLN A 253 -16.35 -19.31 12.45
CA GLN A 253 -16.19 -20.29 11.37
C GLN A 253 -15.64 -19.62 10.11
N PRO A 254 -14.39 -19.89 9.71
CA PRO A 254 -13.81 -19.30 8.51
C PRO A 254 -14.43 -19.89 7.23
N LEU A 255 -14.69 -19.03 6.25
CA LEU A 255 -15.15 -19.39 4.90
C LEU A 255 -14.02 -19.17 3.89
N LEU A 256 -12.88 -19.80 4.16
CA LEU A 256 -11.67 -19.69 3.35
C LEU A 256 -11.69 -20.67 2.18
N ASN A 257 -11.20 -20.23 1.03
CA ASN A 257 -11.00 -21.07 -0.14
C ASN A 257 -9.50 -21.17 -0.45
N GLU A 258 -8.93 -22.37 -0.35
CA GLU A 258 -7.48 -22.62 -0.54
C GLU A 258 -6.92 -22.08 -1.86
N GLN A 259 -7.72 -22.03 -2.94
CA GLN A 259 -7.26 -21.54 -4.24
C GLN A 259 -7.30 -20.02 -4.35
N ARG A 260 -8.31 -19.38 -3.74
CA ARG A 260 -8.51 -17.92 -3.82
C ARG A 260 -7.73 -17.17 -2.75
N ASP A 261 -7.64 -17.77 -1.57
CA ASP A 261 -7.17 -17.12 -0.35
C ASP A 261 -5.76 -17.60 0.05
N LYS A 262 -5.01 -18.21 -0.89
CA LYS A 262 -3.68 -18.78 -0.63
C LYS A 262 -2.69 -17.78 -0.02
N GLU A 263 -2.60 -16.59 -0.62
CA GLU A 263 -1.73 -15.51 -0.12
C GLU A 263 -2.15 -15.03 1.28
N LEU A 264 -3.44 -15.12 1.60
CA LEU A 264 -3.96 -14.76 2.90
C LEU A 264 -3.72 -15.86 3.94
N LEU A 265 -3.85 -17.14 3.55
CA LEU A 265 -3.57 -18.30 4.40
C LEU A 265 -2.13 -18.32 4.91
N ASP A 266 -1.16 -17.93 4.07
CA ASP A 266 0.26 -17.86 4.47
C ASP A 266 0.54 -16.78 5.53
N LEU A 267 -0.33 -15.76 5.65
CA LEU A 267 -0.18 -14.65 6.60
C LEU A 267 -1.06 -14.80 7.86
N LEU A 268 -2.13 -15.58 7.78
CA LEU A 268 -3.05 -15.79 8.88
C LEU A 268 -2.45 -16.77 9.90
N PRO A 269 -2.58 -16.48 11.21
CA PRO A 269 -2.33 -17.48 12.23
C PRO A 269 -3.24 -18.69 12.08
N ASP A 270 -2.74 -19.89 12.40
CA ASP A 270 -3.46 -21.17 12.30
C ASP A 270 -4.84 -21.15 12.97
N TYR A 271 -4.98 -20.46 14.11
CA TYR A 271 -6.26 -20.39 14.82
C TYR A 271 -7.33 -19.52 14.11
N LEU A 272 -6.98 -18.76 13.07
CA LEU A 272 -7.93 -18.05 12.21
C LEU A 272 -8.29 -18.83 10.94
N THR A 273 -7.62 -19.95 10.68
CA THR A 273 -7.95 -20.86 9.57
C THR A 273 -8.84 -22.02 10.02
N GLU A 274 -8.95 -22.22 11.33
CA GLU A 274 -9.80 -23.23 11.97
C GLU A 274 -11.02 -22.62 12.67
N GLU A 275 -12.01 -23.47 12.96
CA GLU A 275 -13.18 -23.08 13.77
C GLU A 275 -12.77 -22.92 15.24
N ILE A 276 -13.09 -21.77 15.84
CA ILE A 276 -12.75 -21.48 17.24
C ILE A 276 -13.96 -20.98 18.01
N CYS A 277 -14.00 -21.30 19.30
CA CYS A 277 -14.96 -20.75 20.25
C CYS A 277 -14.24 -19.87 21.27
N PHE A 278 -14.81 -18.72 21.59
CA PHE A 278 -14.27 -17.81 22.60
C PHE A 278 -15.38 -17.00 23.28
N PRO A 279 -15.20 -16.59 24.55
CA PRO A 279 -16.19 -15.78 25.25
C PRO A 279 -16.24 -14.35 24.71
N ARG A 280 -17.39 -13.69 24.86
CA ARG A 280 -17.64 -12.31 24.40
C ARG A 280 -16.58 -11.32 24.85
N GLY A 281 -16.06 -11.45 26.09
CA GLY A 281 -15.00 -10.59 26.61
C GLY A 281 -13.69 -10.64 25.82
N GLN A 282 -13.46 -11.70 25.02
CA GLN A 282 -12.29 -11.83 24.14
C GLN A 282 -12.55 -11.34 22.71
N ALA A 283 -13.79 -11.03 22.33
CA ALA A 283 -14.12 -10.54 20.99
C ALA A 283 -13.30 -9.31 20.54
N PRO A 284 -12.99 -8.32 21.39
CA PRO A 284 -12.13 -7.21 20.99
C PRO A 284 -10.71 -7.65 20.66
N ARG A 285 -10.16 -8.63 21.39
CA ARG A 285 -8.81 -9.17 21.15
C ARG A 285 -8.78 -9.96 19.85
N PHE A 286 -9.79 -10.79 19.61
CA PHE A 286 -9.99 -11.49 18.35
C PHE A 286 -10.00 -10.50 17.18
N TYR A 287 -10.83 -9.45 17.25
CA TYR A 287 -10.93 -8.44 16.21
C TYR A 287 -9.60 -7.73 15.95
N CYS A 288 -8.88 -7.32 17.00
CA CYS A 288 -7.54 -6.73 16.82
C CYS A 288 -6.58 -7.67 16.07
N LYS A 289 -6.59 -8.97 16.40
CA LYS A 289 -5.73 -9.97 15.71
C LYS A 289 -6.09 -10.15 14.25
N VAL A 290 -7.39 -10.13 13.92
CA VAL A 290 -7.85 -10.18 12.53
C VAL A 290 -7.34 -8.95 11.77
N VAL A 291 -7.58 -7.74 12.29
CA VAL A 291 -7.14 -6.49 11.64
C VAL A 291 -5.62 -6.45 11.46
N ASP A 292 -4.86 -6.84 12.48
CA ASP A 292 -3.39 -6.91 12.41
C ASP A 292 -2.94 -7.85 11.28
N SER A 293 -3.54 -9.03 11.19
CA SER A 293 -3.18 -10.03 10.17
C SER A 293 -3.56 -9.58 8.76
N MET A 294 -4.70 -8.87 8.61
CA MET A 294 -5.18 -8.29 7.36
C MET A 294 -4.39 -7.04 6.91
N SER A 295 -3.59 -6.43 7.80
CA SER A 295 -2.88 -5.17 7.55
C SER A 295 -1.35 -5.30 7.47
N LYS A 296 -0.77 -6.42 7.93
CA LYS A 296 0.68 -6.68 7.90
C LYS A 296 1.20 -6.65 6.46
N LYS A 297 2.27 -5.90 6.21
CA LYS A 297 2.88 -5.79 4.88
C LYS A 297 3.42 -7.14 4.41
N ILE A 298 3.05 -7.55 3.21
CA ILE A 298 3.81 -8.51 2.41
C ILE A 298 5.17 -7.85 2.12
N VAL A 299 6.21 -8.26 2.82
CA VAL A 299 7.59 -8.00 2.41
C VAL A 299 7.87 -9.09 1.38
N LEU A 300 7.72 -8.76 0.11
CA LEU A 300 8.36 -9.54 -0.95
C LEU A 300 9.86 -9.35 -0.72
N GLU A 301 10.50 -10.33 -0.09
CA GLU A 301 11.94 -10.48 -0.23
C GLU A 301 12.17 -10.81 -1.70
N ASP A 302 12.67 -9.82 -2.46
CA ASP A 302 13.24 -10.05 -3.78
C ASP A 302 14.38 -11.06 -3.60
N GLU A 303 14.17 -12.31 -4.02
CA GLU A 303 15.23 -13.31 -4.08
C GLU A 303 16.29 -12.85 -5.11
N ASP A 304 17.54 -12.71 -4.62
CA ASP A 304 18.75 -12.27 -5.33
C ASP A 304 19.08 -13.04 -6.64
#